data_AF-A0ABD2GVU3-F1
#
_entry.id   AF-A0ABD2GVU3-F1
#
_cell.length_a   1.000
_cell.length_b   1.000
_cell.length_c   1.000
_cell.angle_alpha   90.00
_cell.angle_beta   90.00
_cell.angle_gamma   90.00
#
_symmetry.space_group_name_H-M   'P 1'
#
loop_
_entity.id
_entity.type
_entity.pdbx_description
1 polymer ?
#
loop_
_entity_poly.entity_id
_entity_poly.type
_entity_poly.pdbx_seq_one_letter_code
_entity_poly.pdbx_strand_id
1 'polypeptide(L)'
;MKYSTCVCFSWSLLTVAVIPVSLGEMYTSLLNVKQAISVERKLIDYLKTYIDHESERLEDVKRFYAKVSDLHTELYKGPATAMANPLVAFTLIKRLHSEWLNVVHSNEAQENTQALRSSYEKEEADLPKLEDLQGAAQGLMRLQDVYVLQVASLVRGLFQRVTEGQPIDIYRPAVSVPLSGDDCFLVGKVAYEQQDYYHSVQWLEESVHLFRGAGGEWIPENAGTLEDALDHLAFSHFKTGNISYALSISQELLHHDPMNGRVLQNVEKYERLLVRSPPLSITDHGLKRPTSNNLRTRDTYETLCQTQGSQQMHFKNPRLFCDFFTNGNPGLLLLPVRREVLSLQPYVVLYHNFITDTEAEDIKTTAHAGLRRSVVAAGEKQATAEYRISKSAWLKDSAHSTVGKLDQKISMLTGLNVKHPYGEYLQVVNYGIGGHYEPHFDHATSPSSPVFKLKTGNRVATFMIYLSSVEAGGSTAFIYANFSIPVMKKAAIFWWNLHRNGQGNEDTLHAGCPVLIGDKWVANKWIHEHGQEFLHRCSLNPEE
;
A
#
# COMPACT_ATOMS: atom_id res chain seq x y z
N MET A 1 -70.10 27.36 -8.71
CA MET A 1 -69.33 26.11 -8.59
C MET A 1 -68.03 26.44 -7.84
N LYS A 2 -67.89 25.94 -6.61
CA LYS A 2 -66.70 26.12 -5.77
C LYS A 2 -65.71 25.02 -6.14
N TYR A 3 -64.48 25.36 -6.55
CA TYR A 3 -63.37 24.41 -6.62
C TYR A 3 -62.42 24.70 -5.46
N SER A 4 -62.31 23.71 -4.57
CA SER A 4 -61.41 23.67 -3.41
C SER A 4 -60.01 23.30 -3.91
N THR A 5 -59.01 24.13 -3.65
CA THR A 5 -57.60 23.80 -3.88
C THR A 5 -57.03 23.12 -2.63
N CYS A 6 -56.76 21.82 -2.75
CA CYS A 6 -56.10 21.01 -1.73
C CYS A 6 -54.58 21.23 -1.82
N VAL A 7 -53.96 21.79 -0.78
CA VAL A 7 -52.50 21.95 -0.68
C VAL A 7 -51.93 20.69 -0.05
N CYS A 8 -51.26 19.86 -0.84
CA CYS A 8 -50.46 18.74 -0.33
C CYS A 8 -49.05 19.24 0.04
N PHE A 9 -48.72 19.21 1.33
CA PHE A 9 -47.34 19.32 1.81
C PHE A 9 -46.65 17.96 1.67
N SER A 10 -45.73 17.81 0.71
CA SER A 10 -44.83 16.64 0.69
C SER A 10 -43.63 16.93 1.60
N TRP A 11 -43.58 16.27 2.75
CA TRP A 11 -42.36 16.16 3.55
C TRP A 11 -41.37 15.24 2.82
N SER A 12 -40.43 15.84 2.10
CA SER A 12 -39.27 15.16 1.55
C SER A 12 -38.31 14.85 2.70
N LEU A 13 -38.40 13.65 3.28
CA LEU A 13 -37.34 13.11 4.13
C LEU A 13 -36.07 13.02 3.27
N LEU A 14 -35.08 13.87 3.58
CA LEU A 14 -33.69 13.69 3.15
C LEU A 14 -33.17 12.41 3.80
N THR A 15 -33.36 11.28 3.13
CA THR A 15 -32.53 10.11 3.36
C THR A 15 -31.15 10.44 2.83
N VAL A 16 -30.22 10.74 3.74
CA VAL A 16 -28.79 10.73 3.44
C VAL A 16 -28.47 9.29 3.03
N ALA A 17 -28.45 9.03 1.73
CA ALA A 17 -27.92 7.81 1.20
C ALA A 17 -26.44 7.77 1.58
N VAL A 18 -26.11 6.97 2.60
CA VAL A 18 -24.73 6.54 2.86
C VAL A 18 -24.36 5.68 1.66
N ILE A 19 -23.75 6.30 0.66
CA ILE A 19 -23.18 5.58 -0.47
C ILE A 19 -22.05 4.74 0.11
N PRO A 20 -22.10 3.40 0.02
CA PRO A 20 -21.00 2.56 0.48
C PRO A 20 -19.77 2.93 -0.34
N VAL A 21 -18.72 3.35 0.36
CA VAL A 21 -17.41 3.59 -0.25
C VAL A 21 -16.84 2.21 -0.55
N SER A 22 -16.95 1.78 -1.80
CA SER A 22 -16.29 0.55 -2.26
C SER A 22 -14.80 0.58 -1.88
N LEU A 23 -14.38 -0.42 -1.11
CA LEU A 23 -13.03 -0.59 -0.55
C LEU A 23 -12.01 -1.20 -1.53
N GLY A 24 -12.31 -1.22 -2.84
CA GLY A 24 -11.36 -1.71 -3.85
C GLY A 24 -10.01 -0.96 -3.83
N GLU A 25 -8.93 -1.69 -4.07
CA GLU A 25 -7.54 -1.21 -4.11
C GLU A 25 -7.08 -0.52 -2.80
N MET A 26 -7.31 -1.16 -1.66
CA MET A 26 -6.90 -0.74 -0.32
C MET A 26 -5.40 -0.43 -0.22
N TYR A 27 -4.55 -1.24 -0.85
CA TYR A 27 -3.08 -1.07 -0.80
C TYR A 27 -2.60 0.29 -1.33
N THR A 28 -3.44 0.99 -2.10
CA THR A 28 -3.12 2.26 -2.75
C THR A 28 -3.35 3.48 -1.86
N SER A 29 -3.87 3.28 -0.64
CA SER A 29 -4.22 4.35 0.32
C SER A 29 -4.17 3.83 1.76
N LEU A 30 -3.30 4.40 2.60
CA LEU A 30 -3.20 4.02 4.02
C LEU A 30 -4.45 4.37 4.83
N LEU A 31 -5.26 5.32 4.34
CA LEU A 31 -6.57 5.59 4.91
C LEU A 31 -7.49 4.38 4.83
N ASN A 32 -7.47 3.64 3.72
CA ASN A 32 -8.28 2.43 3.57
C ASN A 32 -7.77 1.30 4.49
N VAL A 33 -6.45 1.17 4.65
CA VAL A 33 -5.84 0.24 5.62
C VAL A 33 -6.29 0.56 7.05
N LYS A 34 -6.31 1.85 7.44
CA LYS A 34 -6.82 2.28 8.76
C LYS A 34 -8.30 1.93 8.97
N GLN A 35 -9.11 1.95 7.91
CA GLN A 35 -10.52 1.56 7.98
C GLN A 35 -10.68 0.05 8.20
N ALA A 36 -9.83 -0.78 7.58
CA ALA A 36 -9.86 -2.23 7.75
C ALA A 36 -9.64 -2.68 9.21
N ILE A 37 -8.88 -1.92 10.01
CA ILE A 37 -8.71 -2.16 11.46
C ILE A 37 -10.06 -2.18 12.17
N SER A 38 -11.02 -1.34 11.75
CA SER A 38 -12.34 -1.31 12.37
C SER A 38 -13.16 -2.56 12.06
N VAL A 39 -12.97 -3.14 10.87
CA VAL A 39 -13.61 -4.40 10.45
C VAL A 39 -13.01 -5.57 11.23
N GLU A 40 -11.67 -5.62 11.34
CA GLU A 40 -10.96 -6.65 12.12
C GLU A 40 -11.41 -6.66 13.58
N ARG A 41 -11.62 -5.49 14.20
CA ARG A 41 -12.17 -5.41 15.56
C ARG A 41 -13.52 -6.10 15.71
N LYS A 42 -14.43 -5.93 14.75
CA LYS A 42 -15.72 -6.63 14.76
C LYS A 42 -15.53 -8.14 14.60
N LEU A 43 -14.63 -8.57 13.72
CA LEU A 43 -14.32 -9.99 13.53
C LEU A 43 -13.76 -10.62 14.81
N ILE A 44 -12.92 -9.89 15.56
CA ILE A 44 -12.43 -10.31 16.88
C ILE A 44 -13.60 -10.49 17.85
N ASP A 45 -14.56 -9.57 17.89
CA ASP A 45 -15.74 -9.68 18.75
C ASP A 45 -16.62 -10.89 18.37
N TYR A 46 -16.80 -11.16 17.06
CA TYR A 46 -17.51 -12.35 16.57
C TYR A 46 -16.78 -13.64 16.93
N LEU A 47 -15.46 -13.68 16.75
CA LEU A 47 -14.63 -14.82 17.10
C LEU A 47 -14.67 -15.08 18.61
N LYS A 48 -14.62 -14.03 19.44
CA LYS A 48 -14.76 -14.15 20.89
C LYS A 48 -16.09 -14.79 21.27
N THR A 49 -17.19 -14.32 20.68
CA THR A 49 -18.52 -14.88 20.92
C THR A 49 -18.58 -16.37 20.53
N TYR A 50 -17.97 -16.73 19.40
CA TYR A 50 -17.86 -18.13 18.98
C TYR A 50 -17.05 -18.98 19.98
N ILE A 51 -15.91 -18.47 20.46
CA ILE A 51 -15.08 -19.15 21.46
C ILE A 51 -15.86 -19.38 22.75
N ASP A 52 -16.62 -18.38 23.21
CA ASP A 52 -17.43 -18.48 24.43
C ASP A 52 -18.50 -19.59 24.27
N HIS A 53 -19.26 -19.62 23.18
CA HIS A 53 -20.27 -20.66 22.92
C HIS A 53 -19.66 -22.06 22.71
N GLU A 54 -18.51 -22.17 22.05
CA GLU A 54 -17.79 -23.44 21.91
C GLU A 54 -17.26 -23.96 23.24
N SER A 55 -16.83 -23.05 24.12
CA SER A 55 -16.38 -23.40 25.47
C SER A 55 -17.54 -23.94 26.31
N GLU A 56 -18.70 -23.28 26.30
CA GLU A 56 -19.91 -23.76 26.97
C GLU A 56 -20.34 -25.14 26.44
N ARG A 57 -20.41 -25.31 25.11
CA ARG A 57 -20.70 -26.60 24.47
C ARG A 57 -19.72 -27.69 24.94
N LEU A 58 -18.43 -27.38 24.97
CA LEU A 58 -17.41 -28.35 25.38
C LEU A 58 -17.49 -28.67 26.88
N GLU A 59 -17.83 -27.70 27.73
CA GLU A 59 -18.11 -27.92 29.15
C GLU A 59 -19.30 -28.85 29.36
N ASP A 60 -20.36 -28.68 28.57
CA ASP A 60 -21.54 -29.54 28.60
C ASP A 60 -21.22 -30.99 28.22
N VAL A 61 -20.42 -31.18 27.17
CA VAL A 61 -19.93 -32.50 26.74
C VAL A 61 -19.00 -33.11 27.80
N LYS A 62 -18.08 -32.33 28.38
CA LYS A 62 -17.18 -32.78 29.45
C LYS A 62 -17.96 -33.18 30.71
N ARG A 63 -18.99 -32.41 31.09
CA ARG A 63 -19.89 -32.71 32.21
C ARG A 63 -20.62 -34.04 31.98
N PHE A 64 -21.14 -34.25 30.77
CA PHE A 64 -21.77 -35.52 30.42
C PHE A 64 -20.78 -36.68 30.48
N TYR A 65 -19.59 -36.53 29.90
CA TYR A 65 -18.53 -37.54 29.94
C TYR A 65 -18.16 -37.91 31.38
N ALA A 66 -17.91 -36.93 32.25
CA ALA A 66 -17.58 -37.16 33.66
C ALA A 66 -18.69 -37.95 34.36
N LYS A 67 -19.95 -37.51 34.23
CA LYS A 67 -21.12 -38.22 34.76
C LYS A 67 -21.15 -39.69 34.33
N VAL A 68 -20.92 -39.99 33.05
CA VAL A 68 -20.97 -41.39 32.55
C VAL A 68 -19.76 -42.21 33.00
N SER A 69 -18.58 -41.60 33.01
CA SER A 69 -17.31 -42.22 33.42
C SER A 69 -17.32 -42.62 34.89
N ASP A 70 -17.77 -41.72 35.77
CA ASP A 70 -17.85 -41.96 37.21
C ASP A 70 -18.81 -43.10 37.51
N LEU A 71 -20.00 -43.12 36.88
CA LEU A 71 -20.95 -44.22 37.02
C LEU A 71 -20.37 -45.58 36.56
N HIS A 72 -19.55 -45.61 35.49
CA HIS A 72 -18.86 -46.83 35.05
C HIS A 72 -17.75 -47.29 35.97
N THR A 73 -17.06 -46.35 36.60
CA THR A 73 -15.95 -46.65 37.49
C THR A 73 -16.46 -47.12 38.85
N GLU A 74 -17.49 -46.48 39.40
CA GLU A 74 -17.96 -46.70 40.77
C GLU A 74 -19.09 -47.74 40.87
N LEU A 75 -20.07 -47.72 39.94
CA LEU A 75 -21.29 -48.53 40.06
C LEU A 75 -21.27 -49.79 39.21
N TYR A 76 -20.86 -49.70 37.94
CA TYR A 76 -20.94 -50.83 37.00
C TYR A 76 -19.76 -51.82 37.12
N LYS A 77 -18.62 -51.39 37.70
CA LYS A 77 -17.49 -52.26 38.06
C LYS A 77 -17.57 -52.84 39.49
N GLY A 78 -18.61 -52.47 40.25
CA GLY A 78 -18.87 -52.95 41.62
C GLY A 78 -19.57 -54.32 41.68
N PRO A 79 -19.97 -54.80 42.88
CA PRO A 79 -20.59 -56.11 43.05
C PRO A 79 -21.93 -56.25 42.30
N ALA A 80 -22.24 -57.46 41.84
CA ALA A 80 -23.40 -57.79 40.99
C ALA A 80 -24.76 -57.32 41.53
N THR A 81 -24.86 -57.04 42.83
CA THR A 81 -26.04 -56.48 43.51
C THR A 81 -26.41 -55.06 43.04
N ALA A 82 -25.48 -54.28 42.48
CA ALA A 82 -25.77 -52.95 41.94
C ALA A 82 -26.73 -52.99 40.73
N MET A 83 -26.65 -54.04 39.90
CA MET A 83 -27.54 -54.21 38.73
C MET A 83 -28.92 -54.75 39.09
N ALA A 84 -29.05 -55.35 40.28
CA ALA A 84 -30.34 -55.77 40.82
C ALA A 84 -31.19 -54.60 41.33
N ASN A 85 -30.63 -53.38 41.41
CA ASN A 85 -31.34 -52.17 41.80
C ASN A 85 -32.13 -51.61 40.59
N PRO A 86 -33.48 -51.59 40.63
CA PRO A 86 -34.31 -51.11 39.51
C PRO A 86 -34.04 -49.64 39.13
N LEU A 87 -33.57 -48.81 40.07
CA LEU A 87 -33.22 -47.40 39.80
C LEU A 87 -31.94 -47.29 38.97
N VAL A 88 -30.95 -48.15 39.22
CA VAL A 88 -29.70 -48.22 38.45
C VAL A 88 -29.99 -48.73 37.03
N ALA A 89 -30.85 -49.75 36.90
CA ALA A 89 -31.29 -50.26 35.60
C ALA A 89 -32.07 -49.19 34.82
N PHE A 90 -33.04 -48.51 35.45
CA PHE A 90 -33.81 -47.45 34.82
C PHE A 90 -32.93 -46.28 34.34
N THR A 91 -32.02 -45.79 35.18
CA THR A 91 -31.14 -44.67 34.82
C THR A 91 -30.14 -45.04 33.72
N LEU A 92 -29.68 -46.30 33.65
CA LEU A 92 -28.91 -46.81 32.52
C LEU A 92 -29.72 -46.82 31.23
N ILE A 93 -30.92 -47.40 31.25
CA ILE A 93 -31.81 -47.47 30.10
C ILE A 93 -32.15 -46.06 29.59
N LYS A 94 -32.54 -45.14 30.49
CA LYS A 94 -32.81 -43.73 30.14
C LYS A 94 -31.59 -43.07 29.49
N ARG A 95 -30.40 -43.28 30.04
CA ARG A 95 -29.16 -42.69 29.52
C ARG A 95 -28.85 -43.19 28.11
N LEU A 96 -28.93 -44.50 27.89
CA LEU A 96 -28.70 -45.13 26.58
C LEU A 96 -29.77 -44.76 25.55
N HIS A 97 -31.03 -44.66 25.98
CA HIS A 97 -32.16 -44.35 25.09
C HIS A 97 -32.25 -42.85 24.74
N SER A 98 -31.96 -41.94 25.67
CA SER A 98 -32.25 -40.50 25.49
C SER A 98 -31.07 -39.58 25.71
N GLU A 99 -30.30 -39.74 26.80
CA GLU A 99 -29.24 -38.76 27.11
C GLU A 99 -28.09 -38.82 26.09
N TRP A 100 -27.68 -40.02 25.66
CA TRP A 100 -26.69 -40.18 24.60
C TRP A 100 -27.15 -39.62 23.25
N LEU A 101 -28.43 -39.81 22.90
CA LEU A 101 -28.98 -39.25 21.65
C LEU A 101 -28.90 -37.72 21.64
N ASN A 102 -29.20 -37.06 22.77
CA ASN A 102 -29.10 -35.60 22.87
C ASN A 102 -27.68 -35.09 22.64
N VAL A 103 -26.65 -35.82 23.08
CA VAL A 103 -25.24 -35.43 22.89
C VAL A 103 -24.78 -35.73 21.46
N VAL A 104 -25.09 -36.93 20.94
CA VAL A 104 -24.63 -37.37 19.60
C VAL A 104 -25.34 -36.61 18.47
N HIS A 105 -26.61 -36.24 18.66
CA HIS A 105 -27.40 -35.50 17.68
C HIS A 105 -27.55 -34.01 18.03
N SER A 106 -26.74 -33.46 18.93
CA SER A 106 -26.73 -32.01 19.16
C SER A 106 -26.19 -31.29 17.92
N ASN A 107 -26.89 -30.23 17.50
CA ASN A 107 -26.48 -29.37 16.39
C ASN A 107 -25.68 -28.15 16.86
N GLU A 108 -25.43 -27.99 18.16
CA GLU A 108 -24.81 -26.78 18.74
C GLU A 108 -23.49 -26.41 18.05
N ALA A 109 -22.65 -27.41 17.74
CA ALA A 109 -21.38 -27.18 17.03
C ALA A 109 -21.58 -26.54 15.65
N GLN A 110 -22.58 -27.06 14.92
CA GLN A 110 -22.90 -26.61 13.58
C GLN A 110 -23.55 -25.22 13.64
N GLU A 111 -24.42 -24.98 14.62
CA GLU A 111 -25.09 -23.69 14.85
C GLU A 111 -24.06 -22.61 15.22
N ASN A 112 -23.14 -22.89 16.14
CA ASN A 112 -22.04 -22.00 16.51
C ASN A 112 -21.18 -21.63 15.29
N THR A 113 -20.78 -22.64 14.50
CA THR A 113 -19.97 -22.43 13.30
C THR A 113 -20.73 -21.62 12.23
N GLN A 114 -22.02 -21.91 12.05
CA GLN A 114 -22.86 -21.18 11.10
C GLN A 114 -23.06 -19.73 11.54
N ALA A 115 -23.21 -19.46 12.83
CA ALA A 115 -23.34 -18.10 13.36
C ALA A 115 -22.07 -17.26 13.13
N LEU A 116 -20.88 -17.86 13.32
CA LEU A 116 -19.61 -17.20 13.00
C LEU A 116 -19.51 -16.90 11.50
N ARG A 117 -19.80 -17.90 10.64
CA ARG A 117 -19.77 -17.73 9.19
C ARG A 117 -20.71 -16.61 8.72
N SER A 118 -21.96 -16.62 9.18
CA SER A 118 -22.92 -15.58 8.80
C SER A 118 -22.60 -14.21 9.39
N SER A 119 -21.76 -14.11 10.42
CA SER A 119 -21.26 -12.83 10.93
C SER A 119 -20.08 -12.32 10.09
N TYR A 120 -19.20 -13.21 9.63
CA TYR A 120 -18.14 -12.90 8.67
C TYR A 120 -18.71 -12.43 7.32
N GLU A 121 -19.71 -13.12 6.78
CA GLU A 121 -20.37 -12.79 5.49
C GLU A 121 -20.93 -11.35 5.46
N LYS A 122 -21.30 -10.77 6.62
CA LYS A 122 -21.78 -9.39 6.70
C LYS A 122 -20.68 -8.36 6.45
N GLU A 123 -19.44 -8.71 6.74
CA GLU A 123 -18.29 -7.82 6.66
C GLU A 123 -17.46 -8.06 5.38
N GLU A 124 -17.72 -9.14 4.63
CA GLU A 124 -16.96 -9.57 3.45
C GLU A 124 -16.83 -8.49 2.37
N ALA A 125 -17.86 -7.65 2.20
CA ALA A 125 -17.83 -6.54 1.24
C ALA A 125 -16.78 -5.47 1.57
N ASP A 126 -16.38 -5.37 2.83
CA ASP A 126 -15.43 -4.40 3.36
C ASP A 126 -14.03 -5.01 3.59
N LEU A 127 -13.84 -6.30 3.31
CA LEU A 127 -12.54 -6.97 3.45
C LEU A 127 -11.63 -6.74 2.24
N PRO A 128 -10.30 -6.78 2.45
CA PRO A 128 -9.33 -6.70 1.36
C PRO A 128 -9.49 -7.88 0.40
N LYS A 129 -9.26 -7.62 -0.88
CA LYS A 129 -9.31 -8.64 -1.95
C LYS A 129 -7.92 -9.18 -2.26
N LEU A 130 -7.86 -10.24 -3.06
CA LEU A 130 -6.59 -10.81 -3.53
C LEU A 130 -5.71 -9.77 -4.25
N GLU A 131 -6.31 -8.87 -5.02
CA GLU A 131 -5.62 -7.76 -5.68
C GLU A 131 -4.93 -6.81 -4.68
N ASP A 132 -5.49 -6.64 -3.48
CA ASP A 132 -4.90 -5.81 -2.43
C ASP A 132 -3.66 -6.46 -1.83
N LEU A 133 -3.73 -7.76 -1.62
CA LEU A 133 -2.63 -8.55 -1.11
C LEU A 133 -1.46 -8.58 -2.11
N GLN A 134 -1.76 -8.81 -3.39
CA GLN A 134 -0.77 -8.74 -4.46
C GLN A 134 -0.16 -7.35 -4.60
N GLY A 135 -0.98 -6.30 -4.55
CA GLY A 135 -0.51 -4.91 -4.58
C GLY A 135 0.38 -4.54 -3.40
N ALA A 136 0.08 -5.06 -2.20
CA ALA A 136 0.91 -4.86 -1.01
C ALA A 136 2.28 -5.56 -1.15
N ALA A 137 2.31 -6.80 -1.64
CA ALA A 137 3.54 -7.54 -1.93
C ALA A 137 4.41 -6.81 -2.97
N GLN A 138 3.81 -6.31 -4.06
CA GLN A 138 4.50 -5.45 -5.03
C GLN A 138 5.02 -4.15 -4.41
N GLY A 139 4.27 -3.58 -3.46
CA GLY A 139 4.71 -2.43 -2.66
C GLY A 139 6.00 -2.74 -1.89
N LEU A 140 6.08 -3.90 -1.21
CA LEU A 140 7.28 -4.33 -0.49
C LEU A 140 8.48 -4.52 -1.43
N MET A 141 8.29 -5.19 -2.57
CA MET A 141 9.35 -5.36 -3.57
C MET A 141 9.85 -4.01 -4.09
N ARG A 142 8.94 -3.06 -4.35
CA ARG A 142 9.30 -1.69 -4.77
C ARG A 142 10.12 -0.96 -3.71
N LEU A 143 9.79 -1.12 -2.43
CA LEU A 143 10.53 -0.52 -1.33
C LEU A 143 11.92 -1.15 -1.18
N GLN A 144 12.01 -2.48 -1.28
CA GLN A 144 13.27 -3.23 -1.32
C GLN A 144 14.19 -2.66 -2.39
N ASP A 145 13.64 -2.47 -3.57
CA ASP A 145 14.33 -1.98 -4.75
C ASP A 145 14.82 -0.54 -4.62
N VAL A 146 13.92 0.40 -4.35
CA VAL A 146 14.25 1.84 -4.36
C VAL A 146 15.19 2.21 -3.20
N TYR A 147 15.03 1.57 -2.05
CA TYR A 147 15.82 1.86 -0.86
C TYR A 147 16.96 0.86 -0.60
N VAL A 148 17.15 -0.12 -1.49
CA VAL A 148 18.19 -1.16 -1.39
C VAL A 148 18.09 -1.92 -0.05
N LEU A 149 16.87 -2.27 0.35
CA LEU A 149 16.63 -2.93 1.63
C LEU A 149 17.09 -4.39 1.57
N GLN A 150 17.70 -4.87 2.66
CA GLN A 150 17.97 -6.28 2.82
C GLN A 150 16.70 -7.03 3.23
N VAL A 151 16.31 -8.06 2.46
CA VAL A 151 15.13 -8.89 2.76
C VAL A 151 15.24 -9.53 4.14
N ALA A 152 16.38 -10.13 4.50
CA ALA A 152 16.63 -10.71 5.81
C ALA A 152 16.40 -9.73 6.99
N SER A 153 16.70 -8.44 6.81
CA SER A 153 16.42 -7.42 7.83
C SER A 153 14.97 -6.98 7.80
N LEU A 154 14.39 -6.80 6.60
CA LEU A 154 12.99 -6.42 6.42
C LEU A 154 12.03 -7.44 7.03
N VAL A 155 12.31 -8.74 6.88
CA VAL A 155 11.58 -9.86 7.49
C VAL A 155 11.60 -9.80 9.02
N ARG A 156 12.63 -9.22 9.63
CA ARG A 156 12.72 -8.98 11.08
C ARG A 156 12.11 -7.63 11.50
N GLY A 157 11.46 -6.93 10.57
CA GLY A 157 10.91 -5.58 10.74
C GLY A 157 11.96 -4.47 10.85
N LEU A 158 13.17 -4.71 10.35
CA LEU A 158 14.28 -3.74 10.34
C LEU A 158 14.52 -3.21 8.92
N PHE A 159 14.40 -1.90 8.72
CA PHE A 159 14.62 -1.27 7.41
C PHE A 159 16.08 -0.88 7.27
N GLN A 160 16.90 -1.82 6.81
CA GLN A 160 18.35 -1.68 6.67
C GLN A 160 18.78 -1.87 5.22
N ARG A 161 19.79 -1.10 4.81
CA ARG A 161 20.55 -1.32 3.56
C ARG A 161 22.00 -1.62 3.88
N VAL A 162 22.71 -2.25 2.95
CA VAL A 162 24.18 -2.41 3.07
C VAL A 162 24.88 -1.34 2.26
N THR A 163 25.88 -0.70 2.86
CA THR A 163 26.76 0.24 2.17
C THR A 163 28.18 -0.08 2.64
N GLU A 164 29.09 -0.30 1.69
CA GLU A 164 30.49 -0.67 1.99
C GLU A 164 30.62 -1.91 2.91
N GLY A 165 29.70 -2.87 2.76
CA GLY A 165 29.66 -4.09 3.56
C GLY A 165 29.13 -3.92 4.99
N GLN A 166 28.70 -2.73 5.39
CA GLN A 166 28.12 -2.46 6.69
C GLN A 166 26.61 -2.21 6.59
N PRO A 167 25.79 -2.77 7.51
CA PRO A 167 24.37 -2.46 7.57
C PRO A 167 24.16 -1.04 8.11
N ILE A 168 23.36 -0.25 7.39
CA ILE A 168 22.93 1.09 7.77
C ILE A 168 21.42 1.06 7.97
N ASP A 169 20.97 1.49 9.14
CA ASP A 169 19.54 1.67 9.42
C ASP A 169 19.01 2.87 8.64
N ILE A 170 17.99 2.63 7.81
CA ILE A 170 17.19 3.68 7.19
C ILE A 170 16.06 4.07 8.13
N TYR A 171 15.43 3.08 8.76
CA TYR A 171 14.37 3.29 9.73
C TYR A 171 14.27 2.12 10.72
N ARG A 172 13.94 2.44 11.97
CA ARG A 172 13.64 1.47 13.01
C ARG A 172 12.26 1.77 13.59
N PRO A 173 11.25 0.94 13.31
CA PRO A 173 9.91 1.10 13.87
C PRO A 173 9.94 1.04 15.40
N ALA A 174 9.07 1.81 16.06
CA ALA A 174 8.86 1.70 17.50
C ALA A 174 8.28 0.33 17.91
N VAL A 175 7.49 -0.27 17.01
CA VAL A 175 6.93 -1.61 17.13
C VAL A 175 7.35 -2.39 15.89
N SER A 176 8.18 -3.42 16.08
CA SER A 176 8.57 -4.33 15.01
C SER A 176 7.61 -5.51 14.95
N VAL A 177 7.11 -5.81 13.76
CA VAL A 177 6.32 -7.01 13.47
C VAL A 177 7.15 -7.85 12.50
N PRO A 178 7.68 -9.01 12.93
CA PRO A 178 8.40 -9.89 12.02
C PRO A 178 7.42 -10.57 11.06
N LEU A 179 7.90 -10.91 9.87
CA LEU A 179 7.18 -11.71 8.89
C LEU A 179 7.44 -13.19 9.14
N SER A 180 6.40 -14.01 8.99
CA SER A 180 6.47 -15.46 9.04
C SER A 180 7.03 -16.06 7.73
N GLY A 181 7.30 -17.37 7.75
CA GLY A 181 7.67 -18.10 6.53
C GLY A 181 6.58 -18.03 5.45
N ASP A 182 5.31 -17.99 5.86
CA ASP A 182 4.15 -17.88 4.96
C ASP A 182 4.02 -16.49 4.35
N ASP A 183 4.25 -15.44 5.15
CA ASP A 183 4.28 -14.06 4.65
C ASP A 183 5.37 -13.88 3.59
N CYS A 184 6.57 -14.43 3.84
CA CYS A 184 7.67 -14.40 2.88
C CYS A 184 7.36 -15.24 1.63
N PHE A 185 6.71 -16.40 1.80
CA PHE A 185 6.28 -17.25 0.70
C PHE A 185 5.33 -16.51 -0.23
N LEU A 186 4.34 -15.83 0.34
CA LEU A 186 3.36 -15.05 -0.41
C LEU A 186 4.03 -13.97 -1.27
N VAL A 187 4.95 -13.17 -0.72
CA VAL A 187 5.68 -12.15 -1.49
C VAL A 187 6.51 -12.80 -2.60
N GLY A 188 7.23 -13.87 -2.28
CA GLY A 188 8.03 -14.63 -3.24
C GLY A 188 7.23 -15.30 -4.35
N LYS A 189 6.00 -15.75 -4.04
CA LYS A 189 5.04 -16.34 -4.98
C LYS A 189 4.46 -15.28 -5.93
N VAL A 190 4.10 -14.10 -5.41
CA VAL A 190 3.65 -12.98 -6.25
C VAL A 190 4.75 -12.58 -7.26
N ALA A 191 6.01 -12.52 -6.82
CA ALA A 191 7.15 -12.28 -7.69
C ALA A 191 7.32 -13.39 -8.75
N TYR A 192 7.22 -14.66 -8.32
CA TYR A 192 7.29 -15.83 -9.18
C TYR A 192 6.25 -15.80 -10.31
N GLU A 193 4.99 -15.51 -9.96
CA GLU A 193 3.87 -15.44 -10.92
C GLU A 193 4.08 -14.33 -11.96
N GLN A 194 4.76 -13.24 -11.58
CA GLN A 194 5.14 -12.13 -12.45
C GLN A 194 6.43 -12.42 -13.24
N GLN A 195 7.03 -13.60 -13.08
CA GLN A 195 8.32 -13.98 -13.66
C GLN A 195 9.48 -13.09 -13.19
N ASP A 196 9.31 -12.42 -12.06
CA ASP A 196 10.37 -11.67 -11.38
C ASP A 196 11.16 -12.60 -10.47
N TYR A 197 12.05 -13.39 -11.09
CA TYR A 197 12.86 -14.35 -10.36
C TYR A 197 13.94 -13.69 -9.50
N TYR A 198 14.23 -12.40 -9.68
CA TYR A 198 15.15 -11.66 -8.82
C TYR A 198 14.58 -11.47 -7.42
N HIS A 199 13.33 -11.01 -7.33
CA HIS A 199 12.64 -10.88 -6.05
C HIS A 199 12.20 -12.24 -5.52
N SER A 200 11.72 -13.12 -6.41
CA SER A 200 11.24 -14.44 -6.02
C SER A 200 12.30 -15.24 -5.27
N VAL A 201 13.53 -15.31 -5.78
CA VAL A 201 14.63 -16.00 -5.08
C VAL A 201 14.84 -15.42 -3.68
N GLN A 202 15.03 -14.10 -3.56
CA GLN A 202 15.37 -13.48 -2.27
C GLN A 202 14.29 -13.69 -1.20
N TRP A 203 13.01 -13.58 -1.56
CA TRP A 203 11.90 -13.77 -0.61
C TRP A 203 11.66 -15.25 -0.29
N LEU A 204 11.79 -16.15 -1.27
CA LEU A 204 11.60 -17.58 -1.06
C LEU A 204 12.75 -18.21 -0.26
N GLU A 205 13.97 -17.69 -0.37
CA GLU A 205 15.09 -18.12 0.49
C GLU A 205 14.80 -17.85 1.97
N GLU A 206 14.32 -16.65 2.31
CA GLU A 206 13.90 -16.30 3.67
C GLU A 206 12.69 -17.12 4.13
N SER A 207 11.72 -17.35 3.23
CA SER A 207 10.56 -18.20 3.49
C SER A 207 10.98 -19.62 3.90
N VAL A 208 11.82 -20.27 3.09
CA VAL A 208 12.34 -21.61 3.37
C VAL A 208 13.17 -21.62 4.65
N HIS A 209 13.98 -20.59 4.89
CA HIS A 209 14.76 -20.47 6.13
C HIS A 209 13.85 -20.45 7.37
N LEU A 210 12.79 -19.64 7.34
CA LEU A 210 11.83 -19.52 8.44
C LEU A 210 10.99 -20.79 8.64
N PHE A 211 10.51 -21.41 7.56
CA PHE A 211 9.75 -22.66 7.65
C PHE A 211 10.59 -23.80 8.25
N ARG A 212 11.86 -23.91 7.87
CA ARG A 212 12.79 -24.87 8.51
C ARG A 212 12.98 -24.58 10.00
N GLY A 213 13.05 -23.31 10.38
CA GLY A 213 13.18 -22.88 11.77
C GLY A 213 11.94 -23.15 12.64
N ALA A 214 10.75 -23.21 12.04
CA ALA A 214 9.48 -23.44 12.73
C ALA A 214 9.21 -24.90 13.13
N GLY A 215 10.09 -25.84 12.78
CA GLY A 215 10.03 -27.23 13.27
C GLY A 215 8.86 -28.07 12.74
N GLY A 216 8.18 -27.62 11.68
CA GLY A 216 7.06 -28.35 11.06
C GLY A 216 5.76 -28.31 11.87
N GLU A 217 5.62 -27.38 12.81
CA GLU A 217 4.33 -27.13 13.45
C GLU A 217 3.29 -26.70 12.42
N TRP A 218 2.19 -27.44 12.34
CA TRP A 218 1.07 -27.07 11.48
C TRP A 218 0.34 -25.88 12.10
N ILE A 219 0.37 -24.75 11.38
CA ILE A 219 -0.29 -23.51 11.75
C ILE A 219 -1.50 -23.36 10.81
N PRO A 220 -2.74 -23.44 11.33
CA PRO A 220 -3.95 -23.37 10.51
C PRO A 220 -4.08 -22.11 9.65
N GLU A 221 -3.48 -21.01 10.10
CA GLU A 221 -3.53 -19.70 9.45
C GLU A 221 -2.63 -19.61 8.20
N ASN A 222 -1.62 -20.47 8.08
CA ASN A 222 -0.69 -20.44 6.96
C ASN A 222 -1.34 -20.94 5.67
N ALA A 223 -1.16 -20.20 4.57
CA ALA A 223 -1.65 -20.59 3.26
C ALA A 223 -0.66 -21.48 2.48
N GLY A 224 0.64 -21.38 2.77
CA GLY A 224 1.72 -22.13 2.15
C GLY A 224 2.49 -23.01 3.13
N THR A 225 3.24 -23.94 2.56
CA THR A 225 4.05 -24.92 3.29
C THR A 225 5.54 -24.81 2.94
N LEU A 226 6.40 -25.53 3.68
CA LEU A 226 7.80 -25.67 3.34
C LEU A 226 7.97 -26.29 1.94
N GLU A 227 7.16 -27.30 1.63
CA GLU A 227 7.18 -28.00 0.35
C GLU A 227 6.81 -27.06 -0.80
N ASP A 228 5.79 -26.20 -0.62
CA ASP A 228 5.43 -25.17 -1.60
C ASP A 228 6.59 -24.19 -1.82
N ALA A 229 7.20 -23.71 -0.73
CA ALA A 229 8.31 -22.76 -0.79
C ALA A 229 9.54 -23.36 -1.50
N LEU A 230 9.91 -24.61 -1.18
CA LEU A 230 11.01 -25.34 -1.83
C LEU A 230 10.76 -25.51 -3.33
N ASP A 231 9.53 -25.86 -3.72
CA ASP A 231 9.18 -26.06 -5.13
C ASP A 231 9.32 -24.78 -5.97
N HIS A 232 8.76 -23.67 -5.47
CA HIS A 232 8.87 -22.37 -6.14
C HIS A 232 10.33 -21.90 -6.16
N LEU A 233 11.07 -22.07 -5.06
CA LEU A 233 12.46 -21.66 -4.94
C LEU A 233 13.36 -22.42 -5.92
N ALA A 234 13.20 -23.74 -6.02
CA ALA A 234 13.96 -24.57 -6.96
C ALA A 234 13.78 -24.07 -8.41
N PHE A 235 12.54 -23.80 -8.82
CA PHE A 235 12.27 -23.29 -10.16
C PHE A 235 12.83 -21.87 -10.38
N SER A 236 12.72 -20.99 -9.39
CA SER A 236 13.29 -19.64 -9.45
C SER A 236 14.81 -19.66 -9.60
N HIS A 237 15.53 -20.54 -8.89
CA HIS A 237 16.97 -20.73 -9.10
C HIS A 237 17.31 -21.31 -10.46
N PHE A 238 16.50 -22.25 -10.96
CA PHE A 238 16.68 -22.77 -12.32
C PHE A 238 16.55 -21.64 -13.36
N LYS A 239 15.58 -20.74 -13.19
CA LYS A 239 15.34 -19.60 -14.08
C LYS A 239 16.43 -18.54 -14.02
N THR A 240 17.07 -18.36 -12.87
CA THR A 240 18.22 -17.46 -12.70
C THR A 240 19.57 -18.09 -13.08
N GLY A 241 19.58 -19.38 -13.46
CA GLY A 241 20.75 -20.10 -13.94
C GLY A 241 21.55 -20.82 -12.86
N ASN A 242 21.15 -20.76 -11.58
CA ASN A 242 21.76 -21.52 -10.49
C ASN A 242 21.21 -22.96 -10.46
N ILE A 243 21.54 -23.73 -11.50
CA ILE A 243 21.03 -25.10 -11.69
C ILE A 243 21.49 -26.05 -10.58
N SER A 244 22.71 -25.88 -10.06
CA SER A 244 23.24 -26.68 -8.95
C SER A 244 22.41 -26.53 -7.68
N TYR A 245 22.01 -25.30 -7.36
CA TYR A 245 21.20 -25.06 -6.16
C TYR A 245 19.74 -25.46 -6.40
N ALA A 246 19.19 -25.25 -7.60
CA ALA A 246 17.88 -25.78 -7.98
C ALA A 246 17.80 -27.31 -7.82
N LEU A 247 18.87 -28.02 -8.17
CA LEU A 247 18.99 -29.46 -7.97
C LEU A 247 18.99 -29.83 -6.48
N SER A 248 19.79 -29.17 -5.65
CA SER A 248 19.84 -29.48 -4.21
C SER A 248 18.50 -29.25 -3.53
N ILE A 249 17.80 -28.14 -3.84
CA ILE A 249 16.48 -27.84 -3.29
C ILE A 249 15.43 -28.86 -3.78
N SER A 250 15.50 -29.28 -5.05
CA SER A 250 14.60 -30.30 -5.58
C SER A 250 14.82 -31.68 -4.93
N GLN A 251 16.06 -32.04 -4.61
CA GLN A 251 16.39 -33.28 -3.90
C GLN A 251 15.88 -33.25 -2.46
N GLU A 252 16.00 -32.10 -1.78
CA GLU A 252 15.38 -31.90 -0.47
C GLU A 252 13.87 -32.07 -0.53
N LEU A 253 13.20 -31.44 -1.49
CA LEU A 253 11.76 -31.59 -1.67
C LEU A 253 11.33 -33.05 -1.86
N LEU A 254 12.10 -33.85 -2.60
CA LEU A 254 11.84 -35.30 -2.76
C LEU A 254 12.06 -36.11 -1.48
N HIS A 255 12.80 -35.59 -0.49
CA HIS A 255 12.87 -36.23 0.82
C HIS A 255 11.54 -36.11 1.57
N HIS A 256 10.84 -34.98 1.40
CA HIS A 256 9.51 -34.72 1.97
C HIS A 256 8.39 -35.40 1.17
N ASP A 257 8.45 -35.33 -0.17
CA ASP A 257 7.49 -35.95 -1.08
C ASP A 257 8.19 -36.83 -2.15
N PRO A 258 8.56 -38.09 -1.79
CA PRO A 258 9.29 -38.98 -2.68
C PRO A 258 8.54 -39.36 -3.97
N MET A 259 7.20 -39.24 -3.97
CA MET A 259 6.35 -39.64 -5.08
C MET A 259 6.05 -38.49 -6.05
N ASN A 260 6.67 -37.32 -5.85
CA ASN A 260 6.45 -36.16 -6.70
C ASN A 260 7.04 -36.34 -8.11
N GLY A 261 6.23 -36.85 -9.03
CA GLY A 261 6.65 -37.14 -10.40
C GLY A 261 7.19 -35.93 -11.17
N ARG A 262 6.68 -34.72 -10.88
CA ARG A 262 7.15 -33.48 -11.51
C ARG A 262 8.56 -33.12 -11.05
N VAL A 263 8.81 -33.21 -9.74
CA VAL A 263 10.13 -32.89 -9.16
C VAL A 263 11.16 -33.92 -9.57
N LEU A 264 10.81 -35.21 -9.63
CA LEU A 264 11.69 -36.27 -10.17
C LEU A 264 12.16 -35.96 -11.60
N GLN A 265 11.26 -35.51 -12.48
CA GLN A 265 11.61 -35.10 -13.84
C GLN A 265 12.50 -33.86 -13.87
N ASN A 266 12.27 -32.90 -12.97
CA ASN A 266 13.11 -31.71 -12.85
C ASN A 266 14.54 -32.08 -12.40
N VAL A 267 14.69 -32.96 -11.41
CA VAL A 267 15.99 -33.47 -10.94
C VAL A 267 16.76 -34.11 -12.09
N GLU A 268 16.16 -35.05 -12.82
CA GLU A 268 16.81 -35.71 -13.96
C GLU A 268 17.21 -34.70 -15.04
N LYS A 269 16.37 -33.69 -15.29
CA LYS A 269 16.68 -32.61 -16.23
C LYS A 269 17.87 -31.78 -15.76
N TYR A 270 17.92 -31.38 -14.49
CA TYR A 270 18.99 -30.56 -13.93
C TYR A 270 20.33 -31.31 -13.93
N GLU A 271 20.33 -32.58 -13.55
CA GLU A 271 21.52 -33.45 -13.63
C GLU A 271 22.07 -33.53 -15.06
N ARG A 272 21.19 -33.78 -16.05
CA ARG A 272 21.60 -33.81 -17.48
C ARG A 272 22.18 -32.47 -17.95
N LEU A 273 21.63 -31.34 -17.49
CA LEU A 273 22.14 -30.01 -17.86
C LEU A 273 23.53 -29.74 -17.25
N LEU A 274 23.74 -30.10 -15.99
CA LEU A 274 25.04 -29.95 -15.31
C LEU A 274 26.13 -30.82 -15.92
N VAL A 275 25.80 -32.00 -16.44
CA VAL A 275 26.74 -32.87 -17.17
C VAL A 275 27.13 -32.27 -18.53
N ARG A 276 26.16 -31.69 -19.26
CA ARG A 276 26.39 -31.11 -20.59
C ARG A 276 27.16 -29.79 -20.56
N SER A 277 26.91 -28.99 -19.54
CA SER A 277 27.54 -27.69 -19.33
C SER A 277 28.02 -27.64 -17.88
N PRO A 278 29.23 -28.14 -17.58
CA PRO A 278 29.80 -28.05 -16.25
C PRO A 278 29.83 -26.59 -15.80
N PRO A 279 29.55 -26.27 -14.52
CA PRO A 279 29.61 -24.91 -14.03
C PRO A 279 31.01 -24.35 -14.31
N LEU A 280 31.09 -23.39 -15.23
CA LEU A 280 32.29 -22.57 -15.39
C LEU A 280 32.56 -21.92 -14.02
N SER A 281 33.82 -21.99 -13.56
CA SER A 281 34.33 -21.32 -12.35
C SER A 281 33.47 -20.12 -11.99
N ILE A 282 32.71 -20.23 -10.89
CA ILE A 282 31.76 -19.26 -10.32
C ILE A 282 32.01 -17.84 -10.86
N THR A 283 31.54 -17.57 -12.07
CA THR A 283 31.32 -16.19 -12.48
C THR A 283 30.03 -15.88 -11.78
N ASP A 284 30.15 -15.20 -10.64
CA ASP A 284 29.08 -14.60 -9.87
C ASP A 284 28.26 -13.72 -10.81
N HIS A 285 27.38 -14.36 -11.59
CA HIS A 285 26.29 -13.69 -12.25
C HIS A 285 25.24 -13.52 -11.17
N GLY A 286 25.53 -12.61 -10.23
CA GLY A 286 24.61 -12.23 -9.16
C GLY A 286 23.22 -11.97 -9.73
N LEU A 287 22.19 -12.19 -8.92
CA LEU A 287 20.79 -12.08 -9.33
C LEU A 287 20.57 -10.77 -10.10
N LYS A 288 20.20 -10.88 -11.38
CA LYS A 288 19.97 -9.72 -12.23
C LYS A 288 18.54 -9.23 -12.05
N ARG A 289 18.41 -7.99 -11.60
CA ARG A 289 17.12 -7.30 -11.50
C ARG A 289 16.45 -7.21 -12.89
N PRO A 290 15.12 -7.37 -13.01
CA PRO A 290 14.43 -7.24 -14.28
C PRO A 290 14.66 -5.87 -14.92
N THR A 291 14.88 -5.87 -16.23
CA THR A 291 14.99 -4.64 -17.02
C THR A 291 13.63 -3.94 -17.04
N SER A 292 13.51 -2.80 -16.36
CA SER A 292 12.34 -1.95 -16.47
C SER A 292 12.39 -1.22 -17.81
N ASN A 293 11.36 -1.36 -18.66
CA ASN A 293 11.31 -0.71 -19.98
C ASN A 293 11.30 0.83 -19.92
N ASN A 294 11.09 1.44 -18.74
CA ASN A 294 10.62 2.83 -18.64
C ASN A 294 11.59 3.85 -18.05
N LEU A 295 12.80 3.48 -17.60
CA LEU A 295 13.63 4.39 -16.82
C LEU A 295 15.09 4.41 -17.28
N ARG A 296 15.40 5.17 -18.33
CA ARG A 296 16.77 5.67 -18.56
C ARG A 296 17.33 6.39 -17.33
N THR A 297 16.43 6.90 -16.48
CA THR A 297 16.69 7.68 -15.29
C THR A 297 16.56 6.90 -13.98
N ARG A 298 16.47 5.56 -14.04
CA ARG A 298 16.19 4.71 -12.86
C ARG A 298 17.20 4.95 -11.75
N ASP A 299 18.48 4.88 -12.09
CA ASP A 299 19.56 4.96 -11.11
C ASP A 299 19.58 6.32 -10.42
N THR A 300 19.39 7.41 -11.18
CA THR A 300 19.27 8.77 -10.63
C THR A 300 18.04 8.90 -9.74
N TYR A 301 16.88 8.41 -10.19
CA TYR A 301 15.64 8.44 -9.41
C TYR A 301 15.78 7.70 -8.07
N GLU A 302 16.27 6.47 -8.09
CA GLU A 302 16.45 5.65 -6.88
C GLU A 302 17.48 6.29 -5.94
N THR A 303 18.60 6.80 -6.48
CA THR A 303 19.61 7.53 -5.71
C THR A 303 19.01 8.76 -5.01
N LEU A 304 18.21 9.56 -5.71
CA LEU A 304 17.55 10.74 -5.15
C LEU A 304 16.50 10.39 -4.08
N CYS A 305 15.83 9.26 -4.22
CA CYS A 305 14.92 8.76 -3.19
C CYS A 305 15.67 8.30 -1.94
N GLN A 306 16.86 7.73 -2.10
CA GLN A 306 17.73 7.29 -1.01
C GLN A 306 18.38 8.45 -0.26
N THR A 307 18.66 9.58 -0.91
CA THR A 307 19.27 10.75 -0.26
C THR A 307 18.29 11.56 0.58
N GLN A 308 16.98 11.48 0.29
CA GLN A 308 15.91 12.18 1.03
C GLN A 308 16.20 13.68 1.28
N GLY A 309 16.74 14.38 0.28
CA GLY A 309 17.14 15.78 0.38
C GLY A 309 18.53 16.05 0.95
N SER A 310 19.25 15.02 1.40
CA SER A 310 20.63 15.13 1.88
C SER A 310 21.68 14.95 0.77
N GLN A 311 21.31 15.15 -0.51
CA GLN A 311 22.25 15.01 -1.62
C GLN A 311 23.44 15.97 -1.46
N GLN A 312 24.64 15.46 -1.78
CA GLN A 312 25.86 16.22 -1.67
C GLN A 312 25.87 17.37 -2.69
N MET A 313 25.73 18.60 -2.21
CA MET A 313 25.89 19.77 -3.07
C MET A 313 27.37 19.95 -3.38
N HIS A 314 27.78 19.67 -4.63
CA HIS A 314 29.17 19.86 -5.07
C HIS A 314 29.66 21.32 -4.88
N PHE A 315 28.74 22.29 -4.79
CA PHE A 315 29.02 23.69 -4.54
C PHE A 315 27.84 24.37 -3.83
N LYS A 316 28.13 25.24 -2.85
CA LYS A 316 27.12 26.13 -2.25
C LYS A 316 26.84 27.27 -3.21
N ASN A 317 25.69 27.26 -3.87
CA ASN A 317 25.28 28.36 -4.73
C ASN A 317 24.88 29.58 -3.87
N PRO A 318 25.67 30.67 -3.85
CA PRO A 318 25.41 31.83 -2.98
C PRO A 318 24.14 32.59 -3.39
N ARG A 319 23.54 32.27 -4.54
CA ARG A 319 22.27 32.82 -5.01
C ARG A 319 21.05 32.10 -4.45
N LEU A 320 21.23 30.98 -3.74
CA LEU A 320 20.16 30.33 -2.98
C LEU A 320 20.07 30.99 -1.60
N PHE A 321 18.87 31.36 -1.19
CA PHE A 321 18.64 32.09 0.05
C PHE A 321 17.27 31.76 0.64
N CYS A 322 17.12 32.10 1.92
CA CYS A 322 15.84 32.08 2.62
C CYS A 322 15.44 33.52 2.98
N ASP A 323 14.18 33.87 2.79
CA ASP A 323 13.66 35.21 3.08
C ASP A 323 12.19 35.21 3.52
N PHE A 324 11.74 36.37 3.99
CA PHE A 324 10.34 36.68 4.21
C PHE A 324 9.79 37.32 2.92
N PHE A 325 9.12 36.51 2.12
CA PHE A 325 8.67 36.88 0.79
C PHE A 325 7.23 37.42 0.79
N THR A 326 7.03 38.53 0.09
CA THR A 326 5.74 39.23 0.02
C THR A 326 5.19 39.34 -1.41
N ASN A 327 6.01 39.08 -2.43
CA ASN A 327 5.70 39.32 -3.84
C ASN A 327 5.13 40.73 -4.14
N GLY A 328 5.46 41.73 -3.31
CA GLY A 328 4.86 43.07 -3.41
C GLY A 328 3.35 43.14 -3.15
N ASN A 329 2.74 42.06 -2.65
CA ASN A 329 1.32 42.00 -2.35
C ASN A 329 1.02 42.68 -0.99
N PRO A 330 0.09 43.65 -0.92
CA PRO A 330 -0.21 44.36 0.33
C PRO A 330 -0.62 43.44 1.50
N GLY A 331 -1.32 42.34 1.21
CA GLY A 331 -1.73 41.40 2.26
C GLY A 331 -0.57 40.59 2.83
N LEU A 332 0.47 40.32 2.03
CA LEU A 332 1.67 39.61 2.50
C LEU A 332 2.68 40.53 3.20
N LEU A 333 2.52 41.85 3.16
CA LEU A 333 3.31 42.76 3.99
C LEU A 333 3.03 42.56 5.48
N LEU A 334 1.79 42.22 5.84
CA LEU A 334 1.37 41.96 7.21
C LEU A 334 1.70 40.54 7.67
N LEU A 335 1.69 39.58 6.74
CA LEU A 335 1.98 38.18 6.99
C LEU A 335 2.87 37.61 5.89
N PRO A 336 4.19 37.91 5.91
CA PRO A 336 5.10 37.45 4.88
C PRO A 336 5.27 35.93 4.94
N VAL A 337 5.44 35.31 3.77
CA VAL A 337 5.64 33.87 3.65
C VAL A 337 7.13 33.56 3.80
N ARG A 338 7.46 32.52 4.58
CA ARG A 338 8.83 32.03 4.71
C ARG A 338 9.20 31.25 3.47
N ARG A 339 10.10 31.80 2.67
CA ARG A 339 10.51 31.24 1.39
C ARG A 339 11.95 30.75 1.47
N GLU A 340 12.22 29.62 0.84
CA GLU A 340 13.54 29.04 0.61
C GLU A 340 13.68 28.70 -0.88
N VAL A 341 14.68 29.29 -1.55
CA VAL A 341 14.96 29.00 -2.95
C VAL A 341 15.84 27.75 -3.02
N LEU A 342 15.29 26.65 -3.53
CA LEU A 342 15.96 25.35 -3.59
C LEU A 342 16.76 25.15 -4.87
N SER A 343 16.25 25.66 -5.99
CA SER A 343 16.95 25.66 -7.27
C SER A 343 16.61 26.90 -8.08
N LEU A 344 17.56 27.34 -8.91
CA LEU A 344 17.37 28.38 -9.91
C LEU A 344 17.08 27.81 -11.31
N GLN A 345 17.51 26.56 -11.56
CA GLN A 345 17.34 25.85 -12.81
C GLN A 345 17.05 24.37 -12.53
N PRO A 346 15.78 23.92 -12.62
CA PRO A 346 14.61 24.76 -12.82
C PRO A 346 14.38 25.62 -11.56
N TYR A 347 13.65 26.72 -11.68
CA TYR A 347 13.33 27.52 -10.51
C TYR A 347 12.36 26.75 -9.60
N VAL A 348 12.83 26.34 -8.43
CA VAL A 348 12.06 25.58 -7.42
C VAL A 348 12.19 26.25 -6.07
N VAL A 349 11.05 26.46 -5.43
CA VAL A 349 10.95 27.19 -4.17
C VAL A 349 10.10 26.41 -3.18
N LEU A 350 10.56 26.39 -1.92
CA LEU A 350 9.83 25.87 -0.78
C LEU A 350 9.27 27.02 0.07
N TYR A 351 7.99 26.94 0.39
CA TYR A 351 7.28 27.83 1.29
C TYR A 351 6.98 27.10 2.59
N HIS A 352 7.67 27.49 3.66
CA HIS A 352 7.55 26.86 4.98
C HIS A 352 6.27 27.31 5.69
N ASN A 353 5.59 26.38 6.36
CA ASN A 353 4.34 26.64 7.09
C ASN A 353 3.30 27.40 6.24
N PHE A 354 3.17 27.00 4.98
CA PHE A 354 2.22 27.57 4.03
C PHE A 354 0.77 27.34 4.44
N ILE A 355 0.45 26.22 5.09
CA ILE A 355 -0.89 25.96 5.66
C ILE A 355 -0.81 25.69 7.16
N THR A 356 -1.93 25.79 7.84
CA THR A 356 -2.10 25.34 9.24
C THR A 356 -2.45 23.86 9.30
N ASP A 357 -2.28 23.25 10.48
CA ASP A 357 -2.71 21.87 10.70
C ASP A 357 -4.23 21.70 10.51
N THR A 358 -5.04 22.69 10.92
CA THR A 358 -6.49 22.70 10.71
C THR A 358 -6.85 22.74 9.23
N GLU A 359 -6.23 23.61 8.44
CA GLU A 359 -6.46 23.65 6.98
C GLU A 359 -6.07 22.32 6.31
N ALA A 360 -4.99 21.70 6.76
CA ALA A 360 -4.56 20.40 6.26
C ALA A 360 -5.61 19.30 6.54
N GLU A 361 -6.12 19.22 7.77
CA GLU A 361 -7.15 18.24 8.14
C GLU A 361 -8.49 18.52 7.43
N ASP A 362 -8.89 19.77 7.28
CA ASP A 362 -10.10 20.15 6.54
C ASP A 362 -10.03 19.70 5.08
N ILE A 363 -8.89 19.92 4.41
CA ILE A 363 -8.66 19.48 3.03
C ILE A 363 -8.72 17.95 2.93
N LYS A 364 -8.05 17.22 3.82
CA LYS A 364 -8.06 15.75 3.84
C LYS A 364 -9.45 15.18 4.09
N THR A 365 -10.16 15.73 5.08
CA THR A 365 -11.53 15.32 5.44
C THR A 365 -12.49 15.53 4.29
N THR A 366 -12.39 16.70 3.63
CA THR A 366 -13.22 17.03 2.46
C THR A 366 -12.94 16.10 1.28
N ALA A 367 -11.67 15.75 1.06
CA ALA A 367 -11.26 14.85 -0.02
C ALA A 367 -11.69 13.40 0.19
N HIS A 368 -11.88 12.96 1.44
CA HIS A 368 -12.09 11.57 1.83
C HIS A 368 -13.14 10.83 0.98
N ALA A 369 -14.35 11.41 0.84
CA ALA A 369 -15.44 10.78 0.09
C ALA A 369 -15.20 10.71 -1.43
N GLY A 370 -14.36 11.61 -1.95
CA GLY A 370 -14.03 11.72 -3.37
C GLY A 370 -12.81 10.91 -3.81
N LEU A 371 -12.10 10.26 -2.88
CA LEU A 371 -10.90 9.50 -3.21
C LEU A 371 -11.25 8.28 -4.08
N ARG A 372 -10.62 8.24 -5.25
CA ARG A 372 -10.68 7.14 -6.22
C ARG A 372 -9.28 6.84 -6.72
N ARG A 373 -9.08 5.65 -7.26
CA ARG A 373 -7.80 5.26 -7.88
C ARG A 373 -7.32 6.36 -8.83
N SER A 374 -6.08 6.81 -8.65
CA SER A 374 -5.52 7.81 -9.55
C SER A 374 -5.29 7.20 -10.92
N VAL A 375 -6.00 7.70 -11.92
CA VAL A 375 -5.74 7.43 -13.34
C VAL A 375 -5.06 8.64 -13.95
N VAL A 376 -4.14 8.40 -14.87
CA VAL A 376 -3.59 9.44 -15.73
C VAL A 376 -4.28 9.34 -17.08
N ALA A 377 -4.51 10.49 -17.71
CA ALA A 377 -5.18 10.55 -19.00
C ALA A 377 -4.23 10.10 -20.13
N ALA A 378 -3.99 8.79 -20.22
CA ALA A 378 -3.21 8.16 -21.29
C ALA A 378 -4.15 7.57 -22.35
N GLY A 379 -4.54 8.39 -23.35
CA GLY A 379 -5.32 7.92 -24.50
C GLY A 379 -6.79 7.56 -24.22
N GLU A 380 -7.41 6.82 -25.15
CA GLU A 380 -8.85 6.48 -25.15
C GLU A 380 -9.28 5.45 -24.09
N LYS A 381 -8.34 4.78 -23.41
CA LYS A 381 -8.64 3.84 -22.32
C LYS A 381 -7.98 4.33 -21.03
N GLN A 382 -8.79 4.69 -20.04
CA GLN A 382 -8.35 4.88 -18.65
C GLN A 382 -7.95 3.50 -18.09
N ALA A 383 -6.68 3.12 -18.24
CA ALA A 383 -6.14 1.93 -17.60
C ALA A 383 -5.56 2.29 -16.22
N THR A 384 -5.75 1.43 -15.23
CA THR A 384 -5.01 1.48 -13.96
C THR A 384 -3.54 1.35 -14.28
N ALA A 385 -2.73 2.32 -13.85
CA ALA A 385 -1.36 2.42 -14.30
C ALA A 385 -0.40 2.07 -13.16
N GLU A 386 0.42 1.03 -13.34
CA GLU A 386 1.38 0.56 -12.34
C GLU A 386 2.41 1.63 -11.93
N TYR A 387 2.59 2.65 -12.78
CA TYR A 387 3.51 3.77 -12.55
C TYR A 387 3.00 4.85 -11.58
N ARG A 388 1.73 4.79 -11.15
CA ARG A 388 1.18 5.69 -10.12
C ARG A 388 0.34 4.91 -9.12
N ILE A 389 0.87 4.75 -7.91
CA ILE A 389 0.19 4.06 -6.82
C ILE A 389 -0.36 5.06 -5.80
N SER A 390 -1.53 5.62 -6.08
CA SER A 390 -2.24 6.56 -5.20
C SER A 390 -3.77 6.55 -5.41
N LYS A 391 -4.51 7.16 -4.48
CA LYS A 391 -5.89 7.63 -4.68
C LYS A 391 -5.94 9.15 -4.75
N SER A 392 -6.82 9.72 -5.56
CA SER A 392 -6.98 11.16 -5.73
C SER A 392 -8.45 11.60 -5.73
N ALA A 393 -8.69 12.81 -5.24
CA ALA A 393 -9.97 13.51 -5.25
C ALA A 393 -9.77 14.93 -5.79
N TRP A 394 -10.83 15.53 -6.33
CA TRP A 394 -10.80 16.89 -6.87
C TRP A 394 -11.76 17.78 -6.10
N LEU A 395 -11.24 18.84 -5.47
CA LEU A 395 -12.03 19.77 -4.65
C LEU A 395 -12.27 21.07 -5.42
N LYS A 396 -13.55 21.47 -5.52
CA LYS A 396 -13.96 22.71 -6.18
C LYS A 396 -13.99 23.87 -5.21
N ASP A 397 -13.55 25.04 -5.66
CA ASP A 397 -13.42 26.24 -4.82
C ASP A 397 -14.76 26.73 -4.27
N SER A 398 -15.84 26.67 -5.08
CA SER A 398 -17.17 27.14 -4.69
C SER A 398 -17.88 26.24 -3.67
N ALA A 399 -17.42 25.01 -3.50
CA ALA A 399 -18.02 24.06 -2.58
C ALA A 399 -17.43 24.16 -1.16
N HIS A 400 -16.22 24.71 -0.99
CA HIS A 400 -15.49 24.65 0.28
C HIS A 400 -14.72 25.95 0.59
N SER A 401 -15.04 26.57 1.73
CA SER A 401 -14.45 27.85 2.15
C SER A 401 -12.92 27.79 2.31
N THR A 402 -12.37 26.65 2.75
CA THR A 402 -10.92 26.44 2.91
C THR A 402 -10.19 26.45 1.56
N VAL A 403 -10.75 25.80 0.53
CA VAL A 403 -10.14 25.76 -0.81
C VAL A 403 -10.14 27.15 -1.46
N GLY A 404 -11.25 27.89 -1.34
CA GLY A 404 -11.30 29.27 -1.85
C GLY A 404 -10.30 30.21 -1.18
N LYS A 405 -10.06 30.07 0.13
CA LYS A 405 -9.02 30.82 0.86
C LYS A 405 -7.61 30.43 0.40
N LEU A 406 -7.39 29.14 0.17
CA LEU A 406 -6.13 28.62 -0.33
C LEU A 406 -5.79 29.19 -1.71
N ASP A 407 -6.76 29.23 -2.62
CA ASP A 407 -6.61 29.82 -3.95
C ASP A 407 -6.25 31.31 -3.89
N GLN A 408 -6.87 32.07 -2.99
CA GLN A 408 -6.52 33.47 -2.77
C GLN A 408 -5.08 33.60 -2.28
N LYS A 409 -4.67 32.76 -1.33
CA LYS A 409 -3.31 32.74 -0.79
C LYS A 409 -2.27 32.39 -1.85
N ILE A 410 -2.55 31.38 -2.68
CA ILE A 410 -1.67 31.00 -3.80
C ILE A 410 -1.57 32.16 -4.80
N SER A 411 -2.69 32.78 -5.17
CA SER A 411 -2.70 33.92 -6.11
C SER A 411 -1.89 35.11 -5.58
N MET A 412 -2.04 35.45 -4.29
CA MET A 412 -1.26 36.52 -3.66
C MET A 412 0.24 36.23 -3.67
N LEU A 413 0.60 34.96 -3.43
CA LEU A 413 1.99 34.52 -3.32
C LEU A 413 2.68 34.41 -4.68
N THR A 414 2.02 33.83 -5.69
CA THR A 414 2.61 33.59 -7.01
C THR A 414 2.40 34.77 -7.97
N GLY A 415 1.38 35.61 -7.73
CA GLY A 415 0.93 36.64 -8.66
C GLY A 415 0.15 36.09 -9.86
N LEU A 416 -0.14 34.78 -9.88
CA LEU A 416 -0.86 34.10 -10.95
C LEU A 416 -2.36 34.04 -10.66
N ASN A 417 -3.15 33.97 -11.73
CA ASN A 417 -4.58 33.71 -11.65
C ASN A 417 -4.84 32.20 -11.54
N VAL A 418 -5.19 31.73 -10.34
CA VAL A 418 -5.44 30.29 -10.07
C VAL A 418 -6.91 29.91 -10.03
N LYS A 419 -7.81 30.86 -10.35
CA LYS A 419 -9.25 30.58 -10.39
C LYS A 419 -9.60 29.77 -11.63
N HIS A 420 -10.53 28.84 -11.50
CA HIS A 420 -11.04 28.08 -12.64
C HIS A 420 -11.59 29.02 -13.75
N PRO A 421 -11.30 28.77 -15.04
CA PRO A 421 -10.60 27.61 -15.60
C PRO A 421 -9.07 27.75 -15.70
N TYR A 422 -8.49 28.87 -15.26
CA TYR A 422 -7.07 29.18 -15.41
C TYR A 422 -6.18 28.44 -14.40
N GLY A 423 -6.74 28.07 -13.24
CA GLY A 423 -6.21 27.01 -12.39
C GLY A 423 -7.16 25.82 -12.37
N GLU A 424 -6.59 24.62 -12.31
CA GLU A 424 -7.37 23.40 -12.12
C GLU A 424 -7.96 23.34 -10.69
N TYR A 425 -8.97 22.48 -10.50
CA TYR A 425 -9.45 22.18 -9.16
C TYR A 425 -8.33 21.57 -8.31
N LEU A 426 -8.40 21.77 -6.99
CA LEU A 426 -7.37 21.26 -6.09
C LEU A 426 -7.40 19.73 -6.11
N GLN A 427 -6.34 19.11 -6.63
CA GLN A 427 -6.20 17.66 -6.62
C GLN A 427 -5.57 17.23 -5.30
N VAL A 428 -6.32 16.51 -4.46
CA VAL A 428 -5.80 15.92 -3.22
C VAL A 428 -5.45 14.46 -3.49
N VAL A 429 -4.27 14.02 -3.04
CA VAL A 429 -3.72 12.69 -3.31
C VAL A 429 -3.27 12.04 -2.01
N ASN A 430 -3.63 10.76 -1.82
CA ASN A 430 -3.12 9.91 -0.76
C ASN A 430 -2.34 8.72 -1.35
N TYR A 431 -1.21 8.39 -0.73
CA TYR A 431 -0.35 7.28 -1.15
C TYR A 431 -0.47 6.12 -0.16
N GLY A 432 -0.52 4.90 -0.69
CA GLY A 432 -0.56 3.65 0.08
C GLY A 432 0.81 3.03 0.31
N ILE A 433 0.82 1.70 0.51
CA ILE A 433 2.05 0.91 0.76
C ILE A 433 2.94 0.96 -0.49
N GLY A 434 4.17 1.45 -0.34
CA GLY A 434 5.05 1.68 -1.50
C GLY A 434 4.46 2.67 -2.51
N GLY A 435 3.48 3.48 -2.10
CA GLY A 435 2.78 4.44 -2.94
C GLY A 435 3.77 5.46 -3.48
N HIS A 436 3.75 5.65 -4.80
CA HIS A 436 4.72 6.47 -5.52
C HIS A 436 4.10 7.03 -6.79
N TYR A 437 4.84 7.92 -7.45
CA TYR A 437 4.55 8.37 -8.80
C TYR A 437 5.86 8.40 -9.57
N GLU A 438 6.00 7.55 -10.58
CA GLU A 438 7.17 7.52 -11.46
C GLU A 438 7.48 8.89 -12.08
N PRO A 439 8.74 9.11 -12.53
CA PRO A 439 9.16 10.32 -13.24
C PRO A 439 8.19 10.76 -14.34
N HIS A 440 7.68 11.97 -14.22
CA HIS A 440 6.73 12.56 -15.16
C HIS A 440 6.89 14.07 -15.28
N PHE A 441 6.26 14.62 -16.31
CA PHE A 441 6.07 16.05 -16.48
C PHE A 441 4.63 16.42 -16.12
N ASP A 442 4.47 17.59 -15.52
CA ASP A 442 3.14 18.16 -15.31
C ASP A 442 2.61 18.86 -16.56
N HIS A 443 3.50 19.40 -17.41
CA HIS A 443 3.12 19.93 -18.71
C HIS A 443 2.88 18.81 -19.73
N ALA A 444 2.05 19.09 -20.73
CA ALA A 444 1.83 18.21 -21.86
C ALA A 444 3.07 18.14 -22.76
N THR A 445 3.55 16.93 -23.03
CA THR A 445 4.71 16.64 -23.90
C THR A 445 4.32 16.21 -25.32
N SER A 446 3.03 16.03 -25.58
CA SER A 446 2.50 15.65 -26.90
C SER A 446 1.27 16.48 -27.25
N PRO A 447 1.08 16.90 -28.52
CA PRO A 447 -0.13 17.58 -28.99
C PRO A 447 -1.42 16.77 -28.77
N SER A 448 -1.33 15.44 -28.67
CA SER A 448 -2.48 14.58 -28.39
C SER A 448 -2.88 14.55 -26.91
N SER A 449 -2.16 15.26 -26.04
CA SER A 449 -2.42 15.30 -24.61
C SER A 449 -3.83 15.84 -24.32
N PRO A 450 -4.59 15.19 -23.41
CA PRO A 450 -5.89 15.67 -22.97
C PRO A 450 -5.87 17.10 -22.39
N VAL A 451 -4.73 17.57 -21.89
CA VAL A 451 -4.57 18.95 -21.38
C VAL A 451 -4.91 19.97 -22.47
N PHE A 452 -4.48 19.75 -23.72
CA PHE A 452 -4.77 20.67 -24.82
C PHE A 452 -6.27 20.71 -25.18
N LYS A 453 -7.06 19.68 -24.80
CA LYS A 453 -8.52 19.68 -25.01
C LYS A 453 -9.25 20.67 -24.10
N LEU A 454 -8.62 21.13 -23.01
CA LEU A 454 -9.20 22.07 -22.05
C LEU A 454 -9.31 23.50 -22.60
N LYS A 455 -8.63 23.82 -23.71
CA LYS A 455 -8.56 25.17 -24.31
C LYS A 455 -8.04 26.25 -23.35
N THR A 456 -7.32 25.86 -22.31
CA THR A 456 -6.67 26.73 -21.32
C THR A 456 -5.16 26.85 -21.54
N GLY A 457 -4.63 26.26 -22.61
CA GLY A 457 -3.19 26.17 -22.83
C GLY A 457 -2.56 25.04 -22.02
N ASN A 458 -1.23 24.98 -22.01
CA ASN A 458 -0.48 24.01 -21.23
C ASN A 458 -0.42 24.42 -19.75
N ARG A 459 0.04 23.53 -18.87
CA ARG A 459 0.26 23.83 -17.45
C ARG A 459 1.57 24.60 -17.32
N VAL A 460 1.51 25.90 -17.01
CA VAL A 460 2.67 26.79 -16.88
C VAL A 460 3.41 26.60 -15.56
N ALA A 461 2.69 26.26 -14.49
CA ALA A 461 3.27 26.10 -13.15
C ALA A 461 2.53 25.08 -12.31
N THR A 462 3.24 24.54 -11.33
CA THR A 462 2.67 23.66 -10.29
C THR A 462 2.91 24.26 -8.92
N PHE A 463 1.87 24.22 -8.10
CA PHE A 463 1.93 24.53 -6.68
C PHE A 463 1.46 23.30 -5.90
N MET A 464 2.39 22.61 -5.24
CA MET A 464 2.11 21.38 -4.48
C MET A 464 2.27 21.61 -2.99
N ILE A 465 1.32 21.12 -2.19
CA ILE A 465 1.27 21.31 -0.74
C ILE A 465 1.36 19.96 -0.04
N TYR A 466 2.23 19.86 0.96
CA TYR A 466 2.32 18.68 1.83
C TYR A 466 1.31 18.79 2.98
N LEU A 467 0.27 17.95 2.96
CA LEU A 467 -0.81 17.96 3.95
C LEU A 467 -0.49 17.11 5.20
N SER A 468 0.53 16.24 5.11
CA SER A 468 0.95 15.35 6.20
C SER A 468 2.48 15.25 6.27
N SER A 469 2.97 14.69 7.37
CA SER A 469 4.37 14.27 7.52
C SER A 469 4.53 12.83 7.05
N VAL A 470 5.75 12.49 6.65
CA VAL A 470 6.20 11.13 6.34
C VAL A 470 7.47 10.90 7.12
N GLU A 471 7.53 9.81 7.88
CA GLU A 471 8.65 9.46 8.75
C GLU A 471 9.87 9.02 7.95
N ALA A 472 9.66 8.27 6.87
CA ALA A 472 10.73 7.86 5.96
C ALA A 472 10.25 7.71 4.51
N GLY A 473 11.11 8.11 3.57
CA GLY A 473 10.82 8.05 2.14
C GLY A 473 9.87 9.15 1.65
N GLY A 474 9.15 8.92 0.56
CA GLY A 474 8.11 9.83 0.09
C GLY A 474 8.57 11.17 -0.49
N SER A 475 9.88 11.41 -0.64
CA SER A 475 10.42 12.67 -1.16
C SER A 475 9.92 13.02 -2.57
N THR A 476 9.99 14.30 -2.95
CA THR A 476 9.77 14.74 -4.33
C THR A 476 11.13 14.90 -5.01
N ALA A 477 11.42 14.07 -6.01
CA ALA A 477 12.71 14.07 -6.70
C ALA A 477 12.62 14.76 -8.06
N PHE A 478 13.48 15.74 -8.32
CA PHE A 478 13.68 16.37 -9.63
C PHE A 478 14.89 15.72 -10.31
N ILE A 479 14.61 14.94 -11.34
CA ILE A 479 15.51 13.90 -11.82
C ILE A 479 16.70 14.49 -12.58
N TYR A 480 16.43 15.32 -13.59
CA TYR A 480 17.49 15.99 -14.37
C TYR A 480 18.15 17.12 -13.59
N ALA A 481 17.42 17.79 -12.70
CA ALA A 481 17.99 18.78 -11.79
C ALA A 481 18.84 18.16 -10.65
N ASN A 482 18.80 16.83 -10.49
CA ASN A 482 19.58 16.04 -9.55
C ASN A 482 19.44 16.48 -8.08
N PHE A 483 18.22 16.72 -7.63
CA PHE A 483 17.92 16.98 -6.22
C PHE A 483 16.55 16.45 -5.81
N SER A 484 16.39 16.10 -4.54
CA SER A 484 15.11 15.76 -3.94
C SER A 484 14.76 16.67 -2.76
N ILE A 485 13.47 16.76 -2.48
CA ILE A 485 12.89 17.56 -1.40
C ILE A 485 12.16 16.60 -0.46
N PRO A 486 12.50 16.56 0.84
CA PRO A 486 11.81 15.71 1.79
C PRO A 486 10.37 16.19 2.01
N VAL A 487 9.50 15.30 2.48
CA VAL A 487 8.12 15.65 2.82
C VAL A 487 8.11 16.51 4.08
N MET A 488 7.71 17.77 3.93
CA MET A 488 7.61 18.70 5.04
C MET A 488 6.15 19.10 5.26
N LYS A 489 5.52 18.54 6.30
CA LYS A 489 4.13 18.88 6.66
C LYS A 489 3.94 20.40 6.72
N LYS A 490 2.82 20.89 6.19
CA LYS A 490 2.45 22.30 6.10
C LYS A 490 3.24 23.13 5.10
N ALA A 491 4.30 22.61 4.51
CA ALA A 491 5.03 23.32 3.48
C ALA A 491 4.38 23.16 2.10
N ALA A 492 4.70 24.08 1.20
CA ALA A 492 4.34 23.98 -0.20
C ALA A 492 5.57 24.19 -1.08
N ILE A 493 5.62 23.55 -2.24
CA ILE A 493 6.65 23.76 -3.25
C ILE A 493 6.02 24.33 -4.52
N PHE A 494 6.78 25.18 -5.19
CA PHE A 494 6.39 25.81 -6.44
C PHE A 494 7.50 25.70 -7.48
N TRP A 495 7.13 25.41 -8.72
CA TRP A 495 8.02 25.46 -9.86
C TRP A 495 7.29 25.82 -11.14
N TRP A 496 8.04 26.34 -12.12
CA TRP A 496 7.56 26.60 -13.46
C TRP A 496 7.75 25.35 -14.32
N ASN A 497 6.68 24.85 -14.92
CA ASN A 497 6.71 23.70 -15.82
C ASN A 497 7.17 24.07 -17.23
N LEU A 498 7.02 25.35 -17.59
CA LEU A 498 7.37 25.89 -18.90
C LEU A 498 8.41 26.98 -18.76
N HIS A 499 9.21 27.14 -19.79
CA HIS A 499 9.99 28.34 -20.07
C HIS A 499 9.06 29.52 -20.39
N ARG A 500 9.54 30.76 -20.33
CA ARG A 500 8.76 31.97 -20.63
C ARG A 500 8.34 32.05 -22.10
N ASN A 501 9.01 31.31 -22.97
CA ASN A 501 8.65 31.10 -24.38
C ASN A 501 7.52 30.06 -24.57
N GLY A 502 7.04 29.42 -23.50
CA GLY A 502 5.96 28.42 -23.50
C GLY A 502 6.43 26.98 -23.77
N GLN A 503 7.73 26.75 -24.00
CA GLN A 503 8.25 25.39 -24.17
C GLN A 503 8.32 24.64 -22.84
N GLY A 504 8.09 23.33 -22.87
CA GLY A 504 8.22 22.46 -21.71
C GLY A 504 9.65 22.48 -21.16
N ASN A 505 9.78 22.68 -19.84
CA ASN A 505 11.08 22.64 -19.19
C ASN A 505 11.44 21.20 -18.81
N GLU A 506 12.41 20.61 -19.50
CA GLU A 506 12.83 19.23 -19.27
C GLU A 506 13.41 19.01 -17.86
N ASP A 507 14.05 20.02 -17.27
CA ASP A 507 14.63 19.90 -15.91
C ASP A 507 13.57 19.70 -14.81
N THR A 508 12.29 19.90 -15.15
CA THR A 508 11.13 19.69 -14.26
C THR A 508 10.63 18.25 -14.23
N LEU A 509 11.29 17.32 -14.93
CA LEU A 509 10.99 15.89 -14.81
C LEU A 509 11.11 15.49 -13.34
N HIS A 510 9.98 15.16 -12.72
CA HIS A 510 9.92 14.93 -11.28
C HIS A 510 9.11 13.68 -10.94
N ALA A 511 9.35 13.16 -9.73
CA ALA A 511 8.74 11.94 -9.24
C ALA A 511 8.38 12.07 -7.76
N GLY A 512 7.35 11.35 -7.35
CA GLY A 512 7.07 11.09 -5.94
C GLY A 512 7.73 9.78 -5.54
N CYS A 513 8.82 9.82 -4.77
CA CYS A 513 9.48 8.64 -4.25
C CYS A 513 8.52 7.76 -3.44
N PRO A 514 8.71 6.43 -3.38
CA PRO A 514 7.84 5.55 -2.64
C PRO A 514 7.83 5.91 -1.16
N VAL A 515 6.65 5.94 -0.55
CA VAL A 515 6.52 6.14 0.90
C VAL A 515 7.02 4.88 1.60
N LEU A 516 8.10 5.03 2.39
CA LEU A 516 8.67 3.91 3.15
C LEU A 516 7.89 3.72 4.45
N ILE A 517 7.74 4.81 5.23
CA ILE A 517 6.98 4.83 6.49
C ILE A 517 6.23 6.15 6.59
N GLY A 518 4.94 6.06 6.89
CA GLY A 518 4.07 7.22 7.11
C GLY A 518 2.91 7.32 6.15
N ASP A 519 2.08 8.33 6.36
CA ASP A 519 0.86 8.57 5.58
C ASP A 519 1.04 9.83 4.73
N LYS A 520 1.42 9.69 3.46
CA LYS A 520 1.68 10.84 2.57
C LYS A 520 0.38 11.35 1.95
N TRP A 521 0.10 12.61 2.21
CA TRP A 521 -0.97 13.38 1.58
C TRP A 521 -0.39 14.64 0.94
N VAL A 522 -0.76 14.88 -0.31
CA VAL A 522 -0.39 16.10 -1.03
C VAL A 522 -1.60 16.71 -1.71
N ALA A 523 -1.57 18.03 -1.91
CA ALA A 523 -2.52 18.72 -2.76
C ALA A 523 -1.80 19.45 -3.90
N ASN A 524 -2.22 19.21 -5.14
CA ASN A 524 -1.69 19.86 -6.33
C ASN A 524 -2.67 20.91 -6.85
N LYS A 525 -2.15 22.11 -7.13
CA LYS A 525 -2.82 23.14 -7.91
C LYS A 525 -2.00 23.37 -9.17
N TRP A 526 -2.54 22.92 -10.30
CA TRP A 526 -1.97 23.19 -11.62
C TRP A 526 -2.52 24.50 -12.17
N ILE A 527 -1.63 25.31 -12.72
CA ILE A 527 -1.95 26.63 -13.26
C ILE A 527 -1.65 26.60 -14.75
N HIS A 528 -2.59 27.07 -15.56
CA HIS A 528 -2.49 27.10 -17.01
C HIS A 528 -1.91 28.41 -17.55
N GLU A 529 -1.39 28.36 -18.77
CA GLU A 529 -0.84 29.52 -19.49
C GLU A 529 -1.90 30.60 -19.76
N HIS A 530 -3.11 30.22 -20.19
CA HIS A 530 -4.16 31.19 -20.44
C HIS A 530 -4.61 31.86 -19.13
N GLY A 531 -4.95 33.14 -19.22
CA GLY A 531 -5.29 33.96 -18.05
C GLY A 531 -4.08 34.53 -17.30
N GLN A 532 -2.86 34.27 -17.79
CA GLN A 532 -1.60 34.79 -17.25
C GLN A 532 -0.91 35.80 -18.18
N GLU A 533 -1.53 36.19 -19.30
CA GLU A 533 -0.88 36.95 -20.39
C GLU A 533 -0.25 38.27 -19.91
N PHE A 534 -0.87 38.90 -18.92
CA PHE A 534 -0.39 40.15 -18.33
C PHE A 534 0.38 39.96 -17.00
N LEU A 535 0.27 38.77 -16.40
CA LEU A 535 0.83 38.42 -15.09
C LEU A 535 2.19 37.71 -15.24
N HIS A 536 2.35 36.92 -16.30
CA HIS A 536 3.55 36.16 -16.64
C HIS A 536 3.96 36.48 -18.09
N ARG A 537 4.62 37.62 -18.28
CA ARG A 537 5.03 38.09 -19.61
C ARG A 537 6.18 37.23 -20.17
N CYS A 538 6.11 36.92 -21.46
CA CYS A 538 7.19 36.32 -22.22
C CYS A 538 8.49 37.13 -22.06
N SER A 539 9.63 36.44 -22.09
CA SER A 539 10.92 37.13 -22.17
C SER A 539 11.12 37.74 -23.56
N LEU A 540 11.99 38.74 -23.65
CA LEU A 540 12.51 39.21 -24.94
C LEU A 540 13.55 38.24 -25.52
N ASN A 541 14.08 37.33 -24.67
CA ASN A 541 14.96 36.25 -25.09
C ASN A 541 14.12 35.04 -25.54
N PRO A 542 14.24 34.57 -26.80
CA PRO A 542 13.46 33.43 -27.29
C PRO A 542 13.82 32.09 -26.64
N GLU A 543 14.96 32.00 -25.95
CA GLU A 543 15.40 30.79 -25.25
C GLU A 543 14.98 30.75 -23.77
N GLU A 544 14.36 31.81 -23.25
CA GLU A 544 13.94 31.91 -21.84
C GLU A 544 12.50 31.54 -21.58
#